data_AF-A0A938LF35-F1
#
_entry.id   AF-A0A938LF35-F1
#
_cell.length_a   1.000
_cell.length_b   1.000
_cell.length_c   1.000
_cell.angle_alpha   90.00
_cell.angle_beta   90.00
_cell.angle_gamma   90.00
#
_symmetry.space_group_name_H-M   'P 1'
#
loop_
_entity.id
_entity.type
_entity.pdbx_description
1 polymer ?
#
loop_
_entity_poly.entity_id
_entity_poly.type
_entity_poly.pdbx_seq_one_letter_code
_entity_poly.pdbx_strand_id
1 'polypeptide(L)'
;MIPIAKQTFRLLPLALAALIAAPANADRLVTRDGRVVEARKIRETPDGYEITFEHGVVHSPKELVASAEVIEDVSDYVPKNDDEKKKLEAGFVRFNGKWMSKGQMQVEFDKRAKELAKRTEERALHNDFFKGWTKETAHFKFRTNTSPELLDYYANLLETYYGLMDARIGIKPTPTLRSTKMQVNIYKSWDEFREINEANVGGGVAGYFSPPDKTLNFFHHYSDPGMSTWVALHECTHLLTFLIDPQFVPSYYSIWVNEGVADYFGSADVTVDPKSKKITIQPGKLQLSRTLTVQQAIKDGNDIKLADLLLIQRNQFTAFAYAHAWSFVYFLHSKDATRKAFTSFFKELYTRTNVDSEMLGDNAVVKPEIVRELLLSKLKLKDIDALDREWKAFVASIPVDGPEARFQRAKRYVDFFDGEEDQARKDLDAAIEGGVQHPDAFAGRAELALRRGDRDAAITDYKRAIAIDPLSASYRFALAEAVSKASFFVNTGPIQMTVSGASTKTRLDSDLTQAEVDEAEAQIGLAAALDPENAAYAKTLEKYKKAKERWLARKAKGAAAGANDKDDGASGE
;
A
#
# COMPACT_ATOMS: atom_id res chain seq x y z
N MET A 1 -35.70 25.15 -11.10
CA MET A 1 -34.99 26.44 -11.05
C MET A 1 -34.81 26.82 -9.59
N ILE A 2 -33.63 26.59 -9.05
CA ILE A 2 -33.18 26.95 -7.69
C ILE A 2 -31.79 27.58 -7.90
N PRO A 3 -31.43 28.71 -7.26
CA PRO A 3 -30.30 29.51 -7.70
C PRO A 3 -28.96 28.89 -7.30
N ILE A 4 -28.06 28.83 -8.27
CA ILE A 4 -26.65 28.48 -8.12
C ILE A 4 -25.96 29.62 -7.36
N ALA A 5 -25.59 29.38 -6.11
CA ALA A 5 -24.71 30.27 -5.36
C ALA A 5 -23.28 30.11 -5.92
N LYS A 6 -22.82 31.10 -6.69
CA LYS A 6 -21.40 31.26 -7.02
C LYS A 6 -20.64 31.58 -5.73
N GLN A 7 -20.10 30.57 -5.06
CA GLN A 7 -19.06 30.79 -4.06
C GLN A 7 -17.79 31.23 -4.79
N THR A 8 -17.47 32.50 -4.64
CA THR A 8 -16.18 33.08 -5.01
C THR A 8 -15.12 32.48 -4.11
N PHE A 9 -14.31 31.56 -4.66
CA PHE A 9 -13.07 31.12 -4.02
C PHE A 9 -12.16 32.33 -3.83
N ARG A 10 -12.07 32.84 -2.59
CA ARG A 10 -10.93 33.66 -2.18
C ARG A 10 -9.71 32.75 -2.18
N LEU A 11 -8.86 32.89 -3.19
CA LEU A 11 -7.48 32.43 -3.18
C LEU A 11 -6.79 33.05 -1.97
N LEU A 12 -6.74 32.33 -0.85
CA LEU A 12 -5.65 32.53 0.09
C LEU A 12 -4.37 32.10 -0.64
N PRO A 13 -3.29 32.89 -0.60
CA PRO A 13 -2.01 32.38 -1.04
C PRO A 13 -1.63 31.29 -0.03
N LEU A 14 -1.86 30.02 -0.40
CA LEU A 14 -1.14 28.93 0.23
C LEU A 14 0.32 29.27 0.02
N ALA A 15 1.02 29.52 1.13
CA ALA A 15 2.47 29.53 1.14
C ALA A 15 2.91 28.30 0.37
N LEU A 16 3.60 28.56 -0.75
CA LEU A 16 4.28 27.56 -1.54
C LEU A 16 5.07 26.72 -0.54
N ALA A 17 4.59 25.51 -0.23
CA ALA A 17 5.45 24.52 0.39
C ALA A 17 6.54 24.33 -0.66
N ALA A 18 7.69 24.94 -0.42
CA ALA A 18 8.85 24.74 -1.24
C ALA A 18 9.11 23.24 -1.17
N LEU A 19 8.70 22.52 -2.21
CA LEU A 19 9.43 21.36 -2.67
C LEU A 19 10.87 21.85 -2.75
N ILE A 20 11.66 21.49 -1.75
CA ILE A 20 13.09 21.74 -1.79
C ILE A 20 13.54 20.89 -2.97
N ALA A 21 13.68 21.49 -4.15
CA ALA A 21 14.36 20.87 -5.25
C ALA A 21 15.72 20.44 -4.69
N ALA A 22 15.97 19.13 -4.63
CA ALA A 22 17.24 18.64 -4.13
C ALA A 22 18.37 19.32 -4.90
N PRO A 23 19.51 19.61 -4.25
CA PRO A 23 20.66 20.10 -4.97
C PRO A 23 20.98 19.11 -6.10
N ALA A 24 21.35 19.61 -7.27
CA ALA A 24 21.71 18.80 -8.45
C ALA A 24 22.87 17.79 -8.22
N ASN A 25 23.40 17.74 -6.99
CA ASN A 25 24.51 16.92 -6.53
C ASN A 25 24.12 15.92 -5.42
N ALA A 26 22.82 15.69 -5.14
CA ALA A 26 22.40 14.67 -4.19
C ALA A 26 22.48 13.27 -4.82
N ASP A 27 22.88 12.27 -4.03
CA ASP A 27 22.84 10.87 -4.47
C ASP A 27 21.40 10.37 -4.47
N ARG A 28 21.07 9.47 -5.40
CA ARG A 28 19.72 8.94 -5.55
C ARG A 28 19.70 7.42 -5.49
N LEU A 29 18.67 6.88 -4.88
CA LEU A 29 18.40 5.45 -4.79
C LEU A 29 16.97 5.16 -5.24
N VAL A 30 16.80 4.16 -6.09
CA VAL A 30 15.50 3.59 -6.43
C VAL A 30 15.35 2.29 -5.67
N THR A 31 14.37 2.20 -4.79
CA THR A 31 14.03 0.98 -4.07
C THR A 31 13.34 -0.02 -5.00
N ARG A 32 13.29 -1.29 -4.62
CA ARG A 32 12.58 -2.32 -5.41
C ARG A 32 11.07 -2.10 -5.47
N ASP A 33 10.51 -1.42 -4.49
CA ASP A 33 9.12 -1.01 -4.50
C ASP A 33 8.85 0.25 -5.33
N GLY A 34 9.88 0.82 -5.98
CA GLY A 34 9.73 1.94 -6.92
C GLY A 34 9.82 3.32 -6.28
N ARG A 35 10.01 3.42 -4.95
CA ARG A 35 10.31 4.70 -4.30
C ARG A 35 11.64 5.24 -4.76
N VAL A 36 11.69 6.56 -4.82
CA VAL A 36 12.88 7.32 -5.16
C VAL A 36 13.32 8.07 -3.92
N VAL A 37 14.48 7.69 -3.40
CA VAL A 37 15.07 8.22 -2.18
C VAL A 37 16.25 9.11 -2.57
N GLU A 38 16.20 10.36 -2.11
CA GLU A 38 17.28 11.33 -2.29
C GLU A 38 18.08 11.44 -1.01
N ALA A 39 19.39 11.26 -1.11
CA ALA A 39 20.31 11.20 0.02
C ALA A 39 21.44 12.20 -0.15
N ARG A 40 22.04 12.62 0.96
CA ARG A 40 23.24 13.48 0.93
C ARG A 40 24.45 12.74 0.38
N LYS A 41 24.56 11.45 0.70
CA LYS A 41 25.65 10.57 0.25
C LYS A 41 25.18 9.12 0.31
N ILE A 42 25.51 8.33 -0.71
CA ILE A 42 25.31 6.89 -0.77
C ILE A 42 26.66 6.24 -0.98
N ARG A 43 27.00 5.29 -0.11
CA ARG A 43 28.19 4.45 -0.27
C ARG A 43 27.75 3.00 -0.43
N GLU A 44 28.18 2.36 -1.51
CA GLU A 44 28.04 0.90 -1.62
C GLU A 44 29.03 0.21 -0.66
N THR A 45 28.52 -0.75 0.08
CA THR A 45 29.26 -1.59 1.02
C THR A 45 29.17 -3.05 0.57
N PRO A 46 29.99 -3.98 1.11
CA PRO A 46 29.88 -5.40 0.80
C PRO A 46 28.45 -5.93 1.02
N ASP A 47 27.80 -5.48 2.11
CA ASP A 47 26.51 -6.00 2.57
C ASP A 47 25.30 -5.18 2.10
N GLY A 48 25.50 -4.09 1.34
CA GLY A 48 24.40 -3.15 1.08
C GLY A 48 24.83 -1.74 0.69
N TYR A 49 24.05 -0.77 1.13
CA TYR A 49 24.28 0.66 0.95
C TYR A 49 24.23 1.36 2.31
N GLU A 50 25.20 2.23 2.55
CA GLU A 50 25.19 3.22 3.62
C GLU A 50 24.64 4.52 3.04
N ILE A 51 23.48 4.96 3.52
CA ILE A 51 22.71 6.08 2.97
C ILE A 51 22.67 7.17 4.03
N THR A 52 23.34 8.28 3.76
CA THR A 52 23.43 9.42 4.66
C THR A 52 22.35 10.45 4.34
N PHE A 53 21.51 10.76 5.32
CA PHE A 53 20.52 11.83 5.27
C PHE A 53 20.91 12.96 6.23
N GLU A 54 20.08 14.01 6.26
CA GLU A 54 20.23 15.08 7.26
C GLU A 54 20.05 14.59 8.70
N HIS A 55 19.11 13.67 8.91
CA HIS A 55 18.66 13.24 10.24
C HIS A 55 19.23 11.87 10.65
N GLY A 56 20.25 11.38 9.95
CA GLY A 56 20.94 10.13 10.31
C GLY A 56 21.40 9.31 9.11
N VAL A 57 21.91 8.12 9.41
CA VAL A 57 22.39 7.15 8.42
C VAL A 57 21.46 5.94 8.43
N VAL A 58 21.15 5.44 7.24
CA VAL A 58 20.37 4.21 7.02
C VAL A 58 21.25 3.21 6.30
N HIS A 59 21.38 2.01 6.86
CA HIS A 59 22.03 0.89 6.20
C HIS A 59 20.95 0.04 5.52
N SER A 60 21.00 -0.07 4.20
CA SER A 60 20.07 -0.88 3.43
C SER A 60 20.76 -2.10 2.85
N PRO A 61 20.21 -3.32 3.00
CA PRO A 61 20.68 -4.48 2.24
C PRO A 61 20.44 -4.27 0.73
N LYS A 62 21.24 -4.95 -0.12
CA LYS A 62 21.18 -4.78 -1.59
C LYS A 62 19.84 -5.23 -2.17
N GLU A 63 19.18 -6.16 -1.51
CA GLU A 63 17.93 -6.79 -1.90
C GLU A 63 16.77 -5.78 -1.98
N LEU A 64 16.82 -4.69 -1.21
CA LEU A 64 15.78 -3.66 -1.20
C LEU A 64 16.00 -2.57 -2.24
N VAL A 65 17.14 -2.58 -2.95
CA VAL A 65 17.55 -1.54 -3.90
C VAL A 65 17.45 -2.05 -5.33
N ALA A 66 16.70 -1.33 -6.18
CA ALA A 66 16.60 -1.62 -7.61
C ALA A 66 17.78 -0.99 -8.38
N SER A 67 18.12 0.26 -8.07
CA SER A 67 19.27 0.95 -8.63
C SER A 67 19.75 2.06 -7.68
N ALA A 68 21.01 2.42 -7.79
CA ALA A 68 21.57 3.60 -7.13
C ALA A 68 22.29 4.46 -8.17
N GLU A 69 21.93 5.73 -8.21
CA GLU A 69 22.56 6.78 -9.01
C GLU A 69 23.46 7.57 -8.06
N VAL A 70 24.68 7.07 -7.87
CA VAL A 70 25.67 7.64 -6.96
C VAL A 70 26.62 8.55 -7.73
N ILE A 71 26.75 9.78 -7.25
CA ILE A 71 27.83 10.70 -7.56
C ILE A 71 29.00 10.24 -6.70
N GLU A 72 29.80 9.31 -7.23
CA GLU A 72 30.89 8.66 -6.47
C GLU A 72 31.76 9.68 -5.75
N ASP A 73 32.02 9.47 -4.46
CA ASP A 73 33.01 10.28 -3.74
C ASP A 73 34.39 9.61 -3.87
N VAL A 74 35.25 10.15 -4.73
CA VAL A 74 36.60 9.62 -4.96
C VAL A 74 37.61 10.02 -3.88
N SER A 75 37.20 10.80 -2.87
CA SER A 75 38.09 11.25 -1.78
C SER A 75 38.47 10.13 -0.80
N ASP A 76 37.70 9.03 -0.78
CA ASP A 76 37.84 7.94 0.19
C ASP A 76 38.63 6.71 -0.36
N TYR A 77 39.20 6.77 -1.59
CA TYR A 77 39.86 5.60 -2.21
C TYR A 77 41.22 5.27 -1.57
N VAL A 78 41.33 4.08 -0.98
CA VAL A 78 42.59 3.54 -0.46
C VAL A 78 43.28 2.66 -1.52
N PRO A 79 44.53 2.97 -1.93
CA PRO A 79 45.24 2.18 -2.96
C PRO A 79 45.55 0.76 -2.46
N LYS A 80 45.33 -0.23 -3.33
CA LYS A 80 45.52 -1.66 -3.01
C LYS A 80 46.95 -2.16 -3.25
N ASN A 81 47.73 -1.43 -4.04
CA ASN A 81 49.11 -1.78 -4.40
C ASN A 81 49.88 -0.52 -4.84
N ASP A 82 51.18 -0.69 -5.08
CA ASP A 82 52.09 0.40 -5.46
C ASP A 82 51.76 1.03 -6.82
N ASP A 83 51.17 0.29 -7.77
CA ASP A 83 50.76 0.82 -9.07
C ASP A 83 49.59 1.81 -8.92
N GLU A 84 48.60 1.45 -8.10
CA GLU A 84 47.47 2.33 -7.77
C GLU A 84 47.93 3.56 -6.98
N LYS A 85 48.89 3.40 -6.07
CA LYS A 85 49.50 4.52 -5.34
C LYS A 85 50.17 5.50 -6.31
N LYS A 86 50.97 5.01 -7.26
CA LYS A 86 51.61 5.83 -8.30
C LYS A 86 50.58 6.56 -9.18
N LYS A 87 49.45 5.92 -9.49
CA LYS A 87 48.36 6.55 -10.25
C LYS A 87 47.72 7.71 -9.49
N LEU A 88 47.47 7.53 -8.19
CA LEU A 88 46.97 8.61 -7.32
C LEU A 88 47.98 9.76 -7.23
N GLU A 89 49.26 9.45 -7.04
CA GLU A 89 50.36 10.45 -7.04
C GLU A 89 50.46 11.20 -8.37
N ALA A 90 50.21 10.53 -9.50
CA ALA A 90 50.15 11.12 -10.83
C ALA A 90 48.84 11.89 -11.12
N GLY A 91 47.96 12.05 -10.13
CA GLY A 91 46.72 12.82 -10.26
C GLY A 91 45.57 12.10 -10.96
N PHE A 92 45.66 10.77 -11.11
CA PHE A 92 44.53 9.94 -11.53
C PHE A 92 43.65 9.58 -10.33
N VAL A 93 42.37 9.37 -10.60
CA VAL A 93 41.38 8.91 -9.62
C VAL A 93 40.69 7.66 -10.12
N ARG A 94 40.19 6.85 -9.19
CA ARG A 94 39.37 5.69 -9.50
C ARG A 94 37.90 6.13 -9.54
N PHE A 95 37.28 6.06 -10.71
CA PHE A 95 35.88 6.40 -10.92
C PHE A 95 35.16 5.29 -11.70
N ASN A 96 34.08 4.74 -11.15
CA ASN A 96 33.25 3.68 -11.72
C ASN A 96 34.06 2.45 -12.16
N GLY A 97 35.01 2.05 -11.32
CA GLY A 97 35.92 0.94 -11.61
C GLY A 97 36.92 1.21 -12.74
N LYS A 98 37.18 2.48 -13.10
CA LYS A 98 38.16 2.89 -14.12
C LYS A 98 39.13 3.94 -13.57
N TRP A 99 40.37 3.92 -14.06
CA TRP A 99 41.36 4.97 -13.77
C TRP A 99 41.18 6.09 -14.79
N MET A 100 41.06 7.34 -14.33
CA MET A 100 40.95 8.51 -15.20
C MET A 100 41.58 9.74 -14.53
N SER A 101 41.91 10.76 -15.31
CA SER A 101 42.44 12.01 -14.73
C SER A 101 41.35 12.76 -13.96
N LYS A 102 41.74 13.64 -13.02
CA LYS A 102 40.80 14.53 -12.32
C LYS A 102 39.93 15.36 -13.28
N GLY A 103 40.49 15.82 -14.41
CA GLY A 103 39.74 16.57 -15.41
C GLY A 103 38.68 15.71 -16.14
N GLN A 104 39.01 14.47 -16.50
CA GLN A 104 38.05 13.54 -17.11
C GLN A 104 36.93 13.17 -16.12
N MET A 105 37.28 12.95 -14.85
CA MET A 105 36.32 12.70 -13.80
C MET A 105 35.37 13.91 -13.61
N GLN A 106 35.86 15.15 -13.64
CA GLN A 106 35.01 16.32 -13.49
C GLN A 106 33.99 16.43 -14.64
N VAL A 107 34.42 16.11 -15.87
CA VAL A 107 33.51 16.08 -17.03
C VAL A 107 32.41 15.03 -16.86
N GLU A 108 32.75 13.83 -16.37
CA GLU A 108 31.76 12.79 -16.09
C GLU A 108 30.81 13.19 -14.93
N PHE A 109 31.33 13.85 -13.88
CA PHE A 109 30.49 14.40 -12.81
C PHE A 109 29.51 15.44 -13.33
N ASP A 110 29.99 16.45 -14.06
CA ASP A 110 29.16 17.52 -14.59
C ASP A 110 28.07 16.96 -15.51
N LYS A 111 28.40 15.91 -16.28
CA LYS A 111 27.43 15.21 -17.12
C LYS A 111 26.36 14.50 -16.29
N ARG A 112 26.75 13.72 -15.28
CA ARG A 112 25.80 13.03 -14.38
C ARG A 112 24.92 14.00 -13.61
N ALA A 113 25.48 15.08 -13.07
CA ALA A 113 24.73 16.11 -12.36
C ALA A 113 23.69 16.79 -13.27
N LYS A 114 24.04 17.07 -14.53
CA LYS A 114 23.09 17.59 -15.54
C LYS A 114 21.98 16.60 -15.86
N GLU A 115 22.30 15.32 -16.02
CA GLU A 115 21.31 14.26 -16.28
C GLU A 115 20.34 14.11 -15.10
N LEU A 116 20.86 14.15 -13.87
CA LEU A 116 20.06 14.09 -12.65
C LEU A 116 19.15 15.33 -12.51
N ALA A 117 19.70 16.54 -12.67
CA ALA A 117 18.92 17.78 -12.62
C ALA A 117 17.75 17.79 -13.62
N LYS A 118 18.00 17.34 -14.85
CA LYS A 118 16.95 17.21 -15.88
C LYS A 118 15.84 16.26 -15.44
N ARG A 119 16.16 15.13 -14.82
CA ARG A 119 15.17 14.16 -14.31
C ARG A 119 14.36 14.73 -13.16
N THR A 120 15.01 15.47 -12.25
CA THR A 120 14.33 16.14 -11.14
C THR A 120 13.34 17.19 -11.65
N GLU A 121 13.73 18.00 -12.64
CA GLU A 121 12.85 18.96 -13.29
C GLU A 121 11.66 18.28 -13.98
N GLU A 122 11.90 17.21 -14.74
CA GLU A 122 10.85 16.45 -15.42
C GLU A 122 9.84 15.88 -14.41
N ARG A 123 10.30 15.29 -13.30
CA ARG A 123 9.42 14.75 -12.25
C ARG A 123 8.59 15.86 -11.59
N ALA A 124 9.18 17.01 -11.31
CA ALA A 124 8.47 18.13 -10.71
C ALA A 124 7.28 18.60 -11.58
N LEU A 125 7.39 18.51 -12.91
CA LEU A 125 6.30 18.82 -13.84
C LEU A 125 5.12 17.84 -13.74
N HIS A 126 5.39 16.59 -13.41
CA HIS A 126 4.41 15.50 -13.34
C HIS A 126 3.89 15.22 -11.92
N ASN A 127 4.33 15.99 -10.92
CA ASN A 127 3.91 15.84 -9.54
C ASN A 127 2.41 16.12 -9.33
N ASP A 128 1.87 17.08 -10.08
CA ASP A 128 0.44 17.37 -10.15
C ASP A 128 -0.27 16.25 -10.93
N PHE A 129 -1.20 15.54 -10.30
CA PHE A 129 -1.95 14.44 -10.90
C PHE A 129 -2.55 14.79 -12.27
N PHE A 130 -3.09 16.00 -12.44
CA PHE A 130 -3.72 16.42 -13.69
C PHE A 130 -2.72 16.72 -14.82
N LYS A 131 -1.44 16.86 -14.46
CA LYS A 131 -0.29 16.98 -15.38
C LYS A 131 0.58 15.73 -15.38
N GLY A 132 0.12 14.66 -14.73
CA GLY A 132 0.83 13.40 -14.63
C GLY A 132 1.07 12.75 -16.00
N TRP A 133 1.88 11.71 -16.00
CA TRP A 133 2.12 10.89 -17.17
C TRP A 133 0.83 10.24 -17.66
N THR A 134 0.71 10.12 -18.98
CA THR A 134 -0.44 9.48 -19.62
C THR A 134 0.01 8.46 -20.63
N LYS A 135 -0.79 7.41 -20.81
CA LYS A 135 -0.57 6.36 -21.81
C LYS A 135 -1.89 5.86 -22.34
N GLU A 136 -2.01 5.72 -23.65
CA GLU A 136 -3.17 5.11 -24.28
C GLU A 136 -2.81 3.71 -24.79
N THR A 137 -3.69 2.76 -24.56
CA THR A 137 -3.55 1.34 -24.96
C THR A 137 -4.73 0.94 -25.83
N ALA A 138 -4.93 -0.36 -26.09
CA ALA A 138 -6.03 -0.82 -26.92
C ALA A 138 -7.38 -0.53 -26.23
N HIS A 139 -7.47 -0.78 -24.93
CA HIS A 139 -8.72 -0.74 -24.17
C HIS A 139 -8.79 0.41 -23.14
N PHE A 140 -7.64 0.98 -22.75
CA PHE A 140 -7.57 1.92 -21.63
C PHE A 140 -6.81 3.22 -21.95
N LYS A 141 -7.15 4.28 -21.21
CA LYS A 141 -6.37 5.52 -21.08
C LYS A 141 -5.87 5.62 -19.64
N PHE A 142 -4.57 5.71 -19.44
CA PHE A 142 -3.94 5.79 -18.13
C PHE A 142 -3.53 7.22 -17.80
N ARG A 143 -3.64 7.58 -16.52
CA ARG A 143 -3.06 8.78 -15.92
C ARG A 143 -2.43 8.43 -14.58
N THR A 144 -1.22 8.91 -14.33
CA THR A 144 -0.55 8.75 -13.04
C THR A 144 0.47 9.85 -12.79
N ASN A 145 0.67 10.20 -11.52
CA ASN A 145 1.80 11.00 -11.03
C ASN A 145 2.78 10.18 -10.18
N THR A 146 2.78 8.85 -10.34
CA THR A 146 3.74 7.96 -9.68
C THR A 146 5.10 7.98 -10.39
N SER A 147 5.22 7.27 -11.52
CA SER A 147 6.38 7.27 -12.40
C SER A 147 6.04 6.66 -13.78
N PRO A 148 6.88 6.89 -14.82
CA PRO A 148 6.74 6.21 -16.11
C PRO A 148 6.82 4.67 -16.00
N GLU A 149 7.66 4.14 -15.10
CA GLU A 149 7.83 2.69 -14.92
C GLU A 149 6.56 2.03 -14.36
N LEU A 150 5.91 2.67 -13.38
CA LEU A 150 4.65 2.19 -12.84
C LEU A 150 3.51 2.35 -13.85
N LEU A 151 3.50 3.45 -14.63
CA LEU A 151 2.56 3.62 -15.74
C LEU A 151 2.64 2.45 -16.74
N ASP A 152 3.87 2.08 -17.14
CA ASP A 152 4.09 0.96 -18.05
C ASP A 152 3.70 -0.39 -17.43
N TYR A 153 4.02 -0.61 -16.15
CA TYR A 153 3.62 -1.81 -15.42
C TYR A 153 2.11 -1.99 -15.41
N TYR A 154 1.35 -0.99 -14.97
CA TYR A 154 -0.12 -1.09 -14.89
C TYR A 154 -0.79 -1.14 -16.26
N ALA A 155 -0.24 -0.44 -17.26
CA ALA A 155 -0.72 -0.54 -18.63
C ALA A 155 -0.60 -1.98 -19.16
N ASN A 156 0.55 -2.61 -18.97
CA ASN A 156 0.76 -4.00 -19.38
C ASN A 156 -0.09 -4.97 -18.54
N LEU A 157 -0.25 -4.70 -17.24
CA LEU A 157 -1.02 -5.55 -16.32
C LEU A 157 -2.49 -5.61 -16.74
N LEU A 158 -3.13 -4.45 -16.93
CA LEU A 158 -4.56 -4.40 -17.22
C LEU A 158 -4.89 -4.81 -18.65
N GLU A 159 -4.01 -4.60 -19.63
CA GLU A 159 -4.17 -5.16 -20.97
C GLU A 159 -4.04 -6.69 -20.98
N THR A 160 -3.07 -7.23 -20.24
CA THR A 160 -2.93 -8.69 -20.06
C THR A 160 -4.16 -9.26 -19.37
N TYR A 161 -4.67 -8.56 -18.36
CA TYR A 161 -5.87 -8.97 -17.62
C TYR A 161 -7.13 -8.89 -18.47
N TYR A 162 -7.30 -7.86 -19.30
CA TYR A 162 -8.38 -7.75 -20.27
C TYR A 162 -8.41 -8.98 -21.17
N GLY A 163 -7.27 -9.34 -21.79
CA GLY A 163 -7.18 -10.51 -22.67
C GLY A 163 -7.51 -11.82 -21.95
N LEU A 164 -7.09 -11.97 -20.69
CA LEU A 164 -7.44 -13.13 -19.86
C LEU A 164 -8.94 -13.22 -19.62
N MET A 165 -9.58 -12.10 -19.27
CA MET A 165 -11.00 -12.05 -18.96
C MET A 165 -11.84 -12.22 -20.22
N ASP A 166 -11.47 -11.57 -21.32
CA ASP A 166 -12.14 -11.74 -22.62
C ASP A 166 -12.12 -13.20 -23.08
N ALA A 167 -10.98 -13.88 -22.99
CA ALA A 167 -10.89 -15.31 -23.30
C ALA A 167 -11.80 -16.19 -22.43
N ARG A 168 -12.11 -15.77 -21.20
CA ARG A 168 -12.94 -16.53 -20.25
C ARG A 168 -14.43 -16.24 -20.35
N ILE A 169 -14.81 -14.97 -20.45
CA ILE A 169 -16.22 -14.54 -20.36
C ILE A 169 -16.77 -13.99 -21.68
N GLY A 170 -15.90 -13.64 -22.64
CA GLY A 170 -16.26 -13.10 -23.95
C GLY A 170 -16.83 -11.69 -23.83
N ILE A 171 -15.96 -10.71 -23.58
CA ILE A 171 -16.34 -9.32 -23.38
C ILE A 171 -16.81 -8.75 -24.71
N LYS A 172 -18.10 -8.40 -24.78
CA LYS A 172 -18.72 -7.82 -25.97
C LYS A 172 -19.36 -6.50 -25.61
N PRO A 173 -18.61 -5.38 -25.65
CA PRO A 173 -19.16 -4.08 -25.32
C PRO A 173 -20.34 -3.72 -26.21
N THR A 174 -21.34 -3.07 -25.60
CA THR A 174 -22.45 -2.46 -26.33
C THR A 174 -21.92 -1.50 -27.39
N PRO A 175 -22.67 -1.20 -28.46
CA PRO A 175 -22.21 -0.29 -29.50
C PRO A 175 -21.73 1.08 -28.97
N THR A 176 -22.33 1.58 -27.90
CA THR A 176 -21.96 2.85 -27.25
C THR A 176 -20.65 2.77 -26.46
N LEU A 177 -20.27 1.59 -25.97
CA LEU A 177 -19.02 1.37 -25.23
C LEU A 177 -17.90 0.78 -26.08
N ARG A 178 -18.19 0.25 -27.27
CA ARG A 178 -17.19 -0.41 -28.13
C ARG A 178 -16.00 0.47 -28.50
N SER A 179 -16.20 1.77 -28.68
CA SER A 179 -15.14 2.75 -28.94
C SER A 179 -14.66 3.50 -27.69
N THR A 180 -15.25 3.21 -26.53
CA THR A 180 -14.90 3.87 -25.27
C THR A 180 -13.68 3.21 -24.66
N LYS A 181 -12.58 3.97 -24.52
CA LYS A 181 -11.44 3.57 -23.71
C LYS A 181 -11.67 4.00 -22.28
N MET A 182 -11.67 3.04 -21.35
CA MET A 182 -11.88 3.31 -19.93
C MET A 182 -10.69 4.06 -19.35
N GLN A 183 -10.95 5.06 -18.51
CA GLN A 183 -9.89 5.83 -17.86
C GLN A 183 -9.39 5.06 -16.63
N VAL A 184 -8.07 4.98 -16.46
CA VAL A 184 -7.41 4.38 -15.30
C VAL A 184 -6.56 5.45 -14.63
N ASN A 185 -6.89 5.76 -13.39
CA ASN A 185 -6.29 6.81 -12.57
C ASN A 185 -5.50 6.16 -11.43
N ILE A 186 -4.20 6.40 -11.43
CA ILE A 186 -3.27 5.78 -10.47
C ILE A 186 -2.59 6.91 -9.69
N TYR A 187 -3.03 7.10 -8.45
CA TYR A 187 -2.53 8.18 -7.60
C TYR A 187 -1.26 7.77 -6.87
N LYS A 188 -0.38 8.73 -6.61
CA LYS A 188 0.89 8.48 -5.91
C LYS A 188 0.73 8.21 -4.41
N SER A 189 -0.41 8.54 -3.83
CA SER A 189 -0.67 8.27 -2.42
C SER A 189 -2.16 8.11 -2.16
N TRP A 190 -2.48 7.49 -1.03
CA TRP A 190 -3.87 7.38 -0.58
C TRP A 190 -4.48 8.74 -0.22
N ASP A 191 -3.70 9.64 0.39
CA ASP A 191 -4.19 10.99 0.74
C ASP A 191 -4.60 11.75 -0.52
N GLU A 192 -3.76 11.71 -1.56
CA GLU A 192 -4.10 12.31 -2.85
C GLU A 192 -5.29 11.63 -3.51
N PHE A 193 -5.36 10.29 -3.47
CA PHE A 193 -6.51 9.52 -3.95
C PHE A 193 -7.81 9.91 -3.25
N ARG A 194 -7.79 10.31 -1.97
CA ARG A 194 -8.99 10.81 -1.27
C ARG A 194 -9.27 12.27 -1.58
N GLU A 195 -8.24 13.12 -1.63
CA GLU A 195 -8.40 14.57 -1.78
C GLU A 195 -8.80 15.01 -3.19
N ILE A 196 -8.20 14.40 -4.22
CA ILE A 196 -8.46 14.77 -5.62
C ILE A 196 -9.76 14.18 -6.13
N ASN A 197 -10.27 13.18 -5.44
CA ASN A 197 -11.33 12.35 -5.95
C ASN A 197 -12.72 12.83 -5.53
N GLU A 198 -13.55 13.10 -6.53
CA GLU A 198 -14.92 13.61 -6.39
C GLU A 198 -15.87 12.62 -5.70
N ALA A 199 -15.52 11.33 -5.64
CA ALA A 199 -16.38 10.29 -5.06
C ALA A 199 -16.49 10.34 -3.52
N ASN A 200 -15.70 11.19 -2.84
CA ASN A 200 -15.69 11.33 -1.37
C ASN A 200 -15.66 9.96 -0.66
N VAL A 201 -14.80 9.06 -1.15
CA VAL A 201 -14.72 7.68 -0.68
C VAL A 201 -14.28 7.62 0.78
N GLY A 202 -14.87 6.69 1.54
CA GLY A 202 -14.60 6.51 2.96
C GLY A 202 -13.16 6.06 3.25
N GLY A 203 -12.75 6.20 4.51
CA GLY A 203 -11.38 5.92 4.99
C GLY A 203 -10.82 4.53 4.67
N GLY A 204 -11.65 3.51 4.42
CA GLY A 204 -11.22 2.13 4.16
C GLY A 204 -11.18 1.71 2.68
N VAL A 205 -11.39 2.64 1.74
CA VAL A 205 -11.42 2.32 0.30
C VAL A 205 -10.02 2.44 -0.29
N ALA A 206 -9.53 1.34 -0.88
CA ALA A 206 -8.20 1.29 -1.51
C ALA A 206 -8.24 1.58 -3.02
N GLY A 207 -9.41 1.42 -3.62
CA GLY A 207 -9.71 1.74 -5.01
C GLY A 207 -11.19 1.52 -5.28
N TYR A 208 -11.66 1.96 -6.44
CA TYR A 208 -13.00 1.66 -6.93
C TYR A 208 -13.10 1.87 -8.44
N PHE A 209 -14.05 1.18 -9.06
CA PHE A 209 -14.56 1.53 -10.39
C PHE A 209 -15.80 2.43 -10.30
N SER A 210 -15.84 3.53 -11.06
CA SER A 210 -17.03 4.38 -11.26
C SER A 210 -17.65 4.10 -12.63
N PRO A 211 -18.81 3.40 -12.69
CA PRO A 211 -19.57 3.26 -13.92
C PRO A 211 -20.01 4.61 -14.54
N PRO A 212 -20.51 5.60 -13.76
CA PRO A 212 -20.90 6.90 -14.31
C PRO A 212 -19.75 7.63 -15.00
N ASP A 213 -18.58 7.69 -14.35
CA ASP A 213 -17.41 8.42 -14.85
C ASP A 213 -16.55 7.58 -15.80
N LYS A 214 -16.79 6.26 -15.83
CA LYS A 214 -16.04 5.29 -16.63
C LYS A 214 -14.56 5.29 -16.26
N THR A 215 -14.30 5.41 -14.95
CA THR A 215 -12.96 5.53 -14.37
C THR A 215 -12.68 4.37 -13.40
N LEU A 216 -11.49 3.79 -13.51
CA LEU A 216 -10.89 2.90 -12.53
C LEU A 216 -9.91 3.74 -11.70
N ASN A 217 -10.11 3.82 -10.38
CA ASN A 217 -9.35 4.73 -9.52
C ASN A 217 -8.72 3.96 -8.37
N PHE A 218 -7.41 4.05 -8.20
CA PHE A 218 -6.69 3.45 -7.08
C PHE A 218 -5.34 4.15 -6.89
N PHE A 219 -4.67 3.93 -5.76
CA PHE A 219 -3.34 4.47 -5.51
C PHE A 219 -2.29 3.37 -5.51
N HIS A 220 -1.03 3.74 -5.76
CA HIS A 220 0.09 2.83 -5.58
C HIS A 220 0.58 2.84 -4.13
N HIS A 221 0.49 1.69 -3.47
CA HIS A 221 0.91 1.48 -2.10
C HIS A 221 2.37 1.01 -2.11
N TYR A 222 3.31 1.95 -1.96
CA TYR A 222 4.73 1.63 -2.10
C TYR A 222 5.21 0.55 -1.11
N SER A 223 4.76 0.53 0.14
CA SER A 223 5.17 -0.53 1.07
C SER A 223 4.43 -1.86 0.89
N ASP A 224 3.36 -1.90 0.07
CA ASP A 224 2.65 -3.12 -0.28
C ASP A 224 2.15 -3.07 -1.74
N PRO A 225 3.07 -3.16 -2.73
CA PRO A 225 2.69 -3.11 -4.14
C PRO A 225 1.72 -4.25 -4.52
N GLY A 226 1.78 -5.37 -3.79
CA GLY A 226 0.87 -6.50 -3.95
C GLY A 226 -0.58 -6.11 -3.68
N MET A 227 -0.84 -5.28 -2.67
CA MET A 227 -2.16 -4.70 -2.42
C MET A 227 -2.64 -3.88 -3.63
N SER A 228 -1.81 -3.01 -4.20
CA SER A 228 -2.22 -2.23 -5.37
C SER A 228 -2.50 -3.09 -6.60
N THR A 229 -1.72 -4.15 -6.83
CA THR A 229 -2.00 -5.12 -7.89
C THR A 229 -3.32 -5.85 -7.64
N TRP A 230 -3.58 -6.28 -6.41
CA TRP A 230 -4.87 -6.90 -6.03
C TRP A 230 -6.03 -5.94 -6.27
N VAL A 231 -5.96 -4.69 -5.80
CA VAL A 231 -7.00 -3.66 -6.03
C VAL A 231 -7.19 -3.41 -7.52
N ALA A 232 -6.12 -3.22 -8.29
CA ALA A 232 -6.20 -2.95 -9.71
C ALA A 232 -6.94 -4.05 -10.48
N LEU A 233 -6.64 -5.32 -10.17
CA LEU A 233 -7.30 -6.48 -10.79
C LEU A 233 -8.74 -6.68 -10.27
N HIS A 234 -8.96 -6.49 -8.97
CA HIS A 234 -10.28 -6.58 -8.34
C HIS A 234 -11.24 -5.57 -8.97
N GLU A 235 -10.89 -4.29 -8.94
CA GLU A 235 -11.71 -3.20 -9.46
C GLU A 235 -11.84 -3.25 -11.00
N CYS A 236 -10.79 -3.70 -11.70
CA CYS A 236 -10.88 -3.95 -13.13
C CYS A 236 -11.88 -5.09 -13.44
N THR A 237 -12.07 -6.06 -12.54
CA THR A 237 -13.12 -7.08 -12.72
C THR A 237 -14.51 -6.44 -12.78
N HIS A 238 -14.81 -5.49 -11.88
CA HIS A 238 -16.08 -4.75 -11.94
C HIS A 238 -16.22 -3.97 -13.24
N LEU A 239 -15.17 -3.25 -13.67
CA LEU A 239 -15.13 -2.54 -14.94
C LEU A 239 -15.42 -3.46 -16.13
N LEU A 240 -14.75 -4.61 -16.20
CA LEU A 240 -14.90 -5.55 -17.32
C LEU A 240 -16.28 -6.21 -17.31
N THR A 241 -16.86 -6.47 -16.14
CA THR A 241 -18.26 -6.93 -16.07
C THR A 241 -19.27 -5.86 -16.48
N PHE A 242 -19.01 -4.58 -16.17
CA PHE A 242 -19.81 -3.46 -16.64
C PHE A 242 -19.79 -3.32 -18.16
N LEU A 243 -18.67 -3.66 -18.82
CA LEU A 243 -18.61 -3.69 -20.28
C LEU A 243 -19.52 -4.76 -20.91
N ILE A 244 -19.88 -5.82 -20.18
CA ILE A 244 -20.78 -6.87 -20.69
C ILE A 244 -22.21 -6.35 -20.73
N ASP A 245 -22.69 -5.81 -19.62
CA ASP A 245 -24.02 -5.21 -19.49
C ASP A 245 -24.00 -4.02 -18.53
N PRO A 246 -24.00 -2.78 -19.06
CA PRO A 246 -23.96 -1.57 -18.26
C PRO A 246 -25.19 -1.35 -17.36
N GLN A 247 -26.31 -1.99 -17.67
CA GLN A 247 -27.54 -1.85 -16.87
C GLN A 247 -27.56 -2.85 -15.72
N PHE A 248 -26.81 -3.95 -15.79
CA PHE A 248 -26.84 -4.97 -14.74
C PHE A 248 -26.02 -4.52 -13.53
N VAL A 249 -26.68 -4.38 -12.38
CA VAL A 249 -26.06 -3.96 -11.13
C VAL A 249 -26.08 -5.11 -10.11
N PRO A 250 -25.10 -6.04 -10.18
CA PRO A 250 -25.10 -7.23 -9.32
C PRO A 250 -24.91 -6.90 -7.85
N SER A 251 -24.42 -5.71 -7.50
CA SER A 251 -24.23 -5.27 -6.12
C SER A 251 -25.53 -5.09 -5.32
N TYR A 252 -26.70 -5.03 -5.97
CA TYR A 252 -27.98 -4.95 -5.27
C TYR A 252 -28.44 -6.28 -4.68
N TYR A 253 -28.41 -7.37 -5.46
CA TYR A 253 -29.00 -8.65 -5.08
C TYR A 253 -28.05 -9.85 -5.23
N SER A 254 -26.82 -9.65 -5.67
CA SER A 254 -25.87 -10.72 -5.99
C SER A 254 -24.45 -10.34 -5.56
N ILE A 255 -24.34 -9.69 -4.40
CA ILE A 255 -23.08 -9.15 -3.90
C ILE A 255 -22.01 -10.23 -3.73
N TRP A 256 -22.38 -11.44 -3.26
CA TRP A 256 -21.42 -12.54 -3.06
C TRP A 256 -20.69 -12.94 -4.35
N VAL A 257 -21.39 -12.98 -5.49
CA VAL A 257 -20.77 -13.35 -6.77
C VAL A 257 -19.99 -12.18 -7.34
N ASN A 258 -20.51 -10.95 -7.22
CA ASN A 258 -19.81 -9.76 -7.67
C ASN A 258 -18.44 -9.62 -7.00
N GLU A 259 -18.46 -9.63 -5.67
CA GLU A 259 -17.26 -9.45 -4.85
C GLU A 259 -16.39 -10.70 -4.80
N GLY A 260 -17.00 -11.89 -4.68
CA GLY A 260 -16.25 -13.14 -4.61
C GLY A 260 -15.47 -13.44 -5.90
N VAL A 261 -16.03 -13.11 -7.07
CA VAL A 261 -15.34 -13.24 -8.36
C VAL A 261 -14.25 -12.18 -8.50
N ALA A 262 -14.54 -10.91 -8.19
CA ALA A 262 -13.54 -9.86 -8.21
C ALA A 262 -12.36 -10.17 -7.27
N ASP A 263 -12.63 -10.72 -6.08
CA ASP A 263 -11.60 -11.13 -5.14
C ASP A 263 -10.82 -12.37 -5.61
N TYR A 264 -11.47 -13.36 -6.24
CA TYR A 264 -10.80 -14.53 -6.83
C TYR A 264 -9.80 -14.15 -7.94
N PHE A 265 -10.19 -13.23 -8.83
CA PHE A 265 -9.29 -12.77 -9.88
C PHE A 265 -8.29 -11.72 -9.39
N GLY A 266 -8.70 -10.87 -8.44
CA GLY A 266 -7.81 -9.92 -7.76
C GLY A 266 -6.67 -10.62 -7.04
N SER A 267 -6.96 -11.77 -6.43
CA SER A 267 -5.97 -12.66 -5.82
C SER A 267 -5.15 -13.46 -6.84
N ALA A 268 -4.84 -12.94 -8.02
CA ALA A 268 -3.99 -13.65 -8.98
C ALA A 268 -2.53 -13.71 -8.54
N ASP A 269 -1.81 -14.76 -8.96
CA ASP A 269 -0.35 -14.73 -8.97
C ASP A 269 0.12 -14.00 -10.24
N VAL A 270 0.90 -12.94 -10.05
CA VAL A 270 1.35 -12.05 -11.13
C VAL A 270 2.86 -12.10 -11.21
N THR A 271 3.38 -12.61 -12.32
CA THR A 271 4.83 -12.69 -12.56
C THR A 271 5.22 -11.78 -13.70
N VAL A 272 6.30 -11.02 -13.52
CA VAL A 272 6.89 -10.16 -14.55
C VAL A 272 8.22 -10.75 -14.98
N ASP A 273 8.37 -11.06 -16.27
CA ASP A 273 9.67 -11.46 -16.81
C ASP A 273 10.64 -10.27 -16.76
N PRO A 274 11.80 -10.39 -16.10
CA PRO A 274 12.66 -9.24 -15.82
C PRO A 274 13.26 -8.62 -17.08
N LYS A 275 13.41 -9.39 -18.17
CA LYS A 275 14.04 -8.96 -19.44
C LYS A 275 13.02 -8.39 -20.42
N SER A 276 11.97 -9.13 -20.70
CA SER A 276 10.94 -8.78 -21.68
C SER A 276 9.82 -7.92 -21.12
N LYS A 277 9.73 -7.79 -19.78
CA LYS A 277 8.63 -7.14 -19.05
C LYS A 277 7.26 -7.76 -19.32
N LYS A 278 7.22 -8.97 -19.89
CA LYS A 278 5.99 -9.71 -20.13
C LYS A 278 5.35 -10.10 -18.81
N ILE A 279 4.05 -9.83 -18.66
CA ILE A 279 3.26 -10.20 -17.49
C ILE A 279 2.53 -11.51 -17.76
N THR A 280 2.54 -12.40 -16.76
CA THR A 280 1.67 -13.59 -16.72
C THR A 280 0.80 -13.49 -15.48
N ILE A 281 -0.50 -13.77 -15.65
CA ILE A 281 -1.51 -13.70 -14.58
C ILE A 281 -2.12 -15.09 -14.42
N GLN A 282 -1.97 -15.68 -13.24
CA GLN A 282 -2.65 -16.91 -12.85
C GLN A 282 -3.74 -16.61 -11.81
N PRO A 283 -5.03 -16.62 -12.18
CA PRO A 283 -6.11 -16.31 -11.24
C PRO A 283 -6.24 -17.32 -10.11
N GLY A 284 -6.70 -16.86 -8.95
CA GLY A 284 -6.99 -17.72 -7.81
C GLY A 284 -5.74 -18.22 -7.09
N LYS A 285 -4.83 -17.34 -6.70
CA LYS A 285 -3.81 -17.65 -5.69
C LYS A 285 -4.52 -17.93 -4.36
N LEU A 286 -4.15 -19.03 -3.71
CA LEU A 286 -4.69 -19.40 -2.42
C LEU A 286 -4.53 -18.26 -1.40
N GLN A 287 -5.64 -17.83 -0.81
CA GLN A 287 -5.66 -16.81 0.24
C GLN A 287 -5.62 -17.49 1.61
N LEU A 288 -4.41 -17.60 2.17
CA LEU A 288 -4.17 -18.32 3.44
C LEU A 288 -5.03 -17.80 4.59
N SER A 289 -5.07 -16.47 4.76
CA SER A 289 -5.84 -15.82 5.83
C SER A 289 -7.34 -16.11 5.72
N ARG A 290 -7.93 -15.90 4.53
CA ARG A 290 -9.35 -16.19 4.27
C ARG A 290 -9.67 -17.66 4.47
N THR A 291 -8.80 -18.56 4.00
CA THR A 291 -8.99 -20.00 4.15
C THR A 291 -8.96 -20.40 5.63
N LEU A 292 -7.98 -19.90 6.39
CA LEU A 292 -7.90 -20.13 7.83
C LEU A 292 -9.11 -19.56 8.58
N THR A 293 -9.61 -18.38 8.19
CA THR A 293 -10.84 -17.80 8.74
C THR A 293 -12.05 -18.70 8.53
N VAL A 294 -12.27 -19.22 7.32
CA VAL A 294 -13.41 -20.11 7.03
C VAL A 294 -13.24 -21.47 7.72
N GLN A 295 -12.01 -22.02 7.77
CA GLN A 295 -11.74 -23.26 8.50
C GLN A 295 -12.04 -23.15 9.99
N GLN A 296 -11.59 -22.07 10.63
CA GLN A 296 -11.87 -21.82 12.04
C GLN A 296 -13.37 -21.65 12.26
N ALA A 297 -14.05 -20.95 11.35
CA ALA A 297 -15.49 -20.75 11.46
C ALA A 297 -16.29 -22.06 11.36
N ILE A 298 -15.91 -22.94 10.44
CA ILE A 298 -16.50 -24.28 10.31
C ILE A 298 -16.26 -25.10 11.57
N LYS A 299 -15.05 -25.03 12.14
CA LYS A 299 -14.67 -25.74 13.36
C LYS A 299 -15.47 -25.26 14.57
N ASP A 300 -15.71 -23.96 14.68
CA ASP A 300 -16.43 -23.34 15.79
C ASP A 300 -17.96 -23.37 15.60
N GLY A 301 -18.43 -23.76 14.41
CA GLY A 301 -19.86 -23.84 14.08
C GLY A 301 -20.52 -22.47 13.86
N ASN A 302 -19.76 -21.44 13.51
CA ASN A 302 -20.24 -20.07 13.26
C ASN A 302 -20.02 -19.61 11.79
N ASP A 303 -19.76 -20.55 10.88
CA ASP A 303 -19.61 -20.27 9.45
C ASP A 303 -20.91 -19.76 8.78
N ILE A 304 -20.75 -18.99 7.70
CA ILE A 304 -21.88 -18.61 6.83
C ILE A 304 -22.17 -19.79 5.91
N LYS A 305 -23.35 -20.40 6.07
CA LYS A 305 -23.84 -21.47 5.19
C LYS A 305 -24.12 -20.93 3.79
N LEU A 306 -23.97 -21.76 2.76
CA LEU A 306 -24.27 -21.35 1.38
C LEU A 306 -25.72 -20.86 1.19
N ALA A 307 -26.67 -21.43 1.93
CA ALA A 307 -28.07 -21.00 1.88
C ALA A 307 -28.24 -19.51 2.25
N ASP A 308 -27.41 -19.00 3.17
CA ASP A 308 -27.41 -17.62 3.64
C ASP A 308 -26.48 -16.75 2.77
N LEU A 309 -25.29 -17.26 2.42
CA LEU A 309 -24.32 -16.54 1.60
C LEU A 309 -24.89 -16.15 0.23
N LEU A 310 -25.68 -17.03 -0.40
CA LEU A 310 -26.25 -16.76 -1.72
C LEU A 310 -27.40 -15.73 -1.69
N LEU A 311 -27.92 -15.41 -0.51
CA LEU A 311 -28.99 -14.44 -0.29
C LEU A 311 -28.52 -13.18 0.44
N ILE A 312 -27.25 -13.11 0.80
CA ILE A 312 -26.68 -12.05 1.62
C ILE A 312 -26.84 -10.68 0.93
N GLN A 313 -27.25 -9.68 1.71
CA GLN A 313 -27.43 -8.32 1.23
C GLN A 313 -26.14 -7.51 1.36
N ARG A 314 -25.98 -6.47 0.55
CA ARG A 314 -24.77 -5.64 0.51
C ARG A 314 -24.40 -5.05 1.87
N ASN A 315 -25.37 -4.63 2.67
CA ASN A 315 -25.15 -4.07 4.01
C ASN A 315 -24.70 -5.11 5.05
N GLN A 316 -24.82 -6.41 4.75
CA GLN A 316 -24.36 -7.53 5.59
C GLN A 316 -23.02 -8.10 5.09
N PHE A 317 -22.50 -7.63 3.97
CA PHE A 317 -21.32 -8.19 3.32
C PHE A 317 -20.02 -7.67 3.95
N THR A 318 -19.64 -8.25 5.08
CA THR A 318 -18.44 -7.90 5.86
C THR A 318 -17.19 -8.63 5.36
N ALA A 319 -16.01 -8.31 5.93
CA ALA A 319 -14.78 -9.06 5.68
C ALA A 319 -14.92 -10.58 5.90
N PHE A 320 -15.76 -11.00 6.85
CA PHE A 320 -16.09 -12.39 7.09
C PHE A 320 -16.86 -13.01 5.91
N ALA A 321 -17.83 -12.29 5.34
CA ALA A 321 -18.53 -12.72 4.14
C ALA A 321 -17.62 -12.76 2.89
N TYR A 322 -16.68 -11.82 2.75
CA TYR A 322 -15.65 -11.87 1.71
C TYR A 322 -14.84 -13.18 1.78
N ALA A 323 -14.43 -13.62 2.97
CA ALA A 323 -13.68 -14.87 3.12
C ALA A 323 -14.50 -16.09 2.65
N HIS A 324 -15.78 -16.16 3.01
CA HIS A 324 -16.68 -17.23 2.58
C HIS A 324 -16.92 -17.19 1.07
N ALA A 325 -17.28 -16.02 0.51
CA ALA A 325 -17.50 -15.83 -0.92
C ALA A 325 -16.27 -16.19 -1.76
N TRP A 326 -15.08 -15.69 -1.38
CA TRP A 326 -13.83 -16.03 -2.05
C TRP A 326 -13.57 -17.53 -2.02
N SER A 327 -13.69 -18.18 -0.85
CA SER A 327 -13.42 -19.62 -0.72
C SER A 327 -14.39 -20.48 -1.52
N PHE A 328 -15.65 -20.03 -1.65
CA PHE A 328 -16.65 -20.70 -2.46
C PHE A 328 -16.37 -20.56 -3.95
N VAL A 329 -16.02 -19.35 -4.43
CA VAL A 329 -15.58 -19.15 -5.82
C VAL A 329 -14.30 -19.95 -6.12
N TYR A 330 -13.38 -20.01 -5.17
CA TYR A 330 -12.17 -20.84 -5.26
C TYR A 330 -12.50 -22.33 -5.39
N PHE A 331 -13.42 -22.85 -4.56
CA PHE A 331 -13.95 -24.20 -4.68
C PHE A 331 -14.60 -24.47 -6.05
N LEU A 332 -15.42 -23.54 -6.56
CA LEU A 332 -16.06 -23.69 -7.87
C LEU A 332 -15.02 -23.78 -9.00
N HIS A 333 -13.85 -23.19 -8.84
CA HIS A 333 -12.73 -23.28 -9.79
C HIS A 333 -11.79 -24.48 -9.57
N SER A 334 -11.94 -25.24 -8.48
CA SER A 334 -11.02 -26.32 -8.09
C SER A 334 -11.03 -27.53 -9.02
N LYS A 335 -12.14 -27.79 -9.72
CA LYS A 335 -12.30 -28.91 -10.66
C LYS A 335 -12.76 -28.40 -12.02
N ASP A 336 -12.37 -29.09 -13.09
CA ASP A 336 -12.74 -28.72 -14.46
C ASP A 336 -14.26 -28.67 -14.69
N ALA A 337 -15.01 -29.63 -14.14
CA ALA A 337 -16.45 -29.71 -14.31
C ALA A 337 -17.17 -28.54 -13.63
N THR A 338 -16.86 -28.26 -12.36
CA THR A 338 -17.45 -27.14 -11.60
C THR A 338 -17.02 -25.81 -12.20
N ARG A 339 -15.76 -25.68 -12.66
CA ARG A 339 -15.27 -24.47 -13.29
C ARG A 339 -16.02 -24.15 -14.57
N LYS A 340 -16.20 -25.13 -15.46
CA LYS A 340 -16.96 -24.95 -16.71
C LYS A 340 -18.43 -24.59 -16.43
N ALA A 341 -19.05 -25.26 -15.47
CA ALA A 341 -20.42 -24.94 -15.05
C ALA A 341 -20.53 -23.51 -14.48
N PHE A 342 -19.58 -23.11 -13.62
CA PHE A 342 -19.55 -21.77 -13.05
C PHE A 342 -19.27 -20.69 -14.11
N THR A 343 -18.38 -20.93 -15.07
CA THR A 343 -18.18 -20.02 -16.21
C THR A 343 -19.47 -19.83 -17.01
N SER A 344 -20.23 -20.91 -17.26
CA SER A 344 -21.53 -20.82 -17.93
C SER A 344 -22.56 -20.06 -17.10
N PHE A 345 -22.63 -20.32 -15.79
CA PHE A 345 -23.47 -19.58 -14.85
C PHE A 345 -23.16 -18.08 -14.88
N PHE A 346 -21.89 -17.72 -14.70
CA PHE A 346 -21.44 -16.34 -14.64
C PHE A 346 -21.77 -15.60 -15.93
N LYS A 347 -21.48 -16.23 -17.08
CA LYS A 347 -21.78 -15.64 -18.39
C LYS A 347 -23.28 -15.37 -18.56
N GLU A 348 -24.14 -16.34 -18.27
CA GLU A 348 -25.59 -16.17 -18.43
C GLU A 348 -26.19 -15.15 -17.48
N LEU A 349 -25.68 -15.07 -16.25
CA LEU A 349 -26.07 -14.05 -15.28
C LEU A 349 -25.70 -12.65 -15.78
N TYR A 350 -24.45 -12.43 -16.16
CA TYR A 350 -23.95 -11.11 -16.52
C TYR A 350 -24.35 -10.63 -17.93
N THR A 351 -24.75 -11.53 -18.83
CA THR A 351 -25.38 -11.15 -20.11
C THR A 351 -26.90 -11.10 -20.04
N ARG A 352 -27.50 -11.48 -18.89
CA ARG A 352 -28.95 -11.60 -18.66
C ARG A 352 -29.71 -12.28 -19.81
N THR A 353 -29.10 -13.23 -20.51
CA THR A 353 -29.67 -13.78 -21.76
C THR A 353 -30.82 -14.75 -21.50
N ASN A 354 -30.74 -15.52 -20.41
CA ASN A 354 -31.75 -16.51 -20.02
C ASN A 354 -32.04 -16.42 -18.52
N VAL A 355 -32.07 -15.20 -18.00
CA VAL A 355 -32.21 -14.94 -16.56
C VAL A 355 -33.28 -13.89 -16.38
N ASP A 356 -34.32 -14.25 -15.63
CA ASP A 356 -35.39 -13.33 -15.27
C ASP A 356 -34.80 -12.18 -14.45
N SER A 357 -34.99 -10.96 -14.96
CA SER A 357 -34.52 -9.73 -14.34
C SER A 357 -35.66 -8.71 -14.28
N GLU A 358 -35.60 -7.83 -13.29
CA GLU A 358 -36.51 -6.69 -13.14
C GLU A 358 -35.73 -5.38 -13.23
N MET A 359 -36.43 -4.30 -13.57
CA MET A 359 -35.83 -2.96 -13.64
C MET A 359 -36.09 -2.20 -12.35
N LEU A 360 -35.03 -1.72 -11.71
CA LEU A 360 -35.05 -0.79 -10.59
C LEU A 360 -34.50 0.56 -11.07
N GLY A 361 -35.40 1.42 -11.55
CA GLY A 361 -35.01 2.60 -12.31
C GLY A 361 -34.39 2.19 -13.65
N ASP A 362 -33.22 2.75 -13.97
CA ASP A 362 -32.46 2.41 -15.19
C ASP A 362 -31.60 1.14 -15.05
N ASN A 363 -31.56 0.55 -13.86
CA ASN A 363 -30.72 -0.60 -13.53
C ASN A 363 -31.53 -1.90 -13.60
N ALA A 364 -30.97 -2.91 -14.26
CA ALA A 364 -31.46 -4.27 -14.21
C ALA A 364 -30.91 -5.00 -12.97
N VAL A 365 -31.78 -5.74 -12.30
CA VAL A 365 -31.46 -6.54 -11.11
C VAL A 365 -32.04 -7.95 -11.25
N VAL A 366 -31.36 -8.93 -10.68
CA VAL A 366 -31.78 -10.35 -10.66
C VAL A 366 -31.95 -10.75 -9.21
N LYS A 367 -33.12 -11.29 -8.84
CA LYS A 367 -33.40 -11.65 -7.45
C LYS A 367 -32.45 -12.75 -6.96
N PRO A 368 -32.03 -12.73 -5.68
CA PRO A 368 -31.05 -13.68 -5.16
C PRO A 368 -31.46 -15.15 -5.35
N GLU A 369 -32.77 -15.45 -5.26
CA GLU A 369 -33.32 -16.79 -5.45
C GLU A 369 -33.09 -17.31 -6.88
N ILE A 370 -33.29 -16.44 -7.88
CA ILE A 370 -33.07 -16.75 -9.30
C ILE A 370 -31.58 -17.02 -9.55
N VAL A 371 -30.70 -16.22 -8.94
CA VAL A 371 -29.25 -16.42 -9.02
C VAL A 371 -28.84 -17.77 -8.43
N ARG A 372 -29.38 -18.12 -7.25
CA ARG A 372 -29.15 -19.43 -6.63
C ARG A 372 -29.65 -20.57 -7.50
N GLU A 373 -30.87 -20.48 -8.03
CA GLU A 373 -31.47 -21.50 -8.90
C GLU A 373 -30.67 -21.70 -10.18
N LEU A 374 -30.22 -20.60 -10.80
CA LEU A 374 -29.35 -20.65 -11.97
C LEU A 374 -28.03 -21.38 -11.65
N LEU A 375 -27.39 -21.05 -10.52
CA LEU A 375 -26.14 -21.72 -10.12
C LEU A 375 -26.34 -23.23 -9.93
N LEU A 376 -27.35 -23.62 -9.16
CA LEU A 376 -27.66 -25.04 -8.89
C LEU A 376 -27.98 -25.78 -10.20
N SER A 377 -28.75 -25.17 -11.09
CA SER A 377 -29.06 -25.71 -12.42
C SER A 377 -27.80 -25.96 -13.25
N LYS A 378 -26.85 -24.99 -13.30
CA LYS A 378 -25.58 -25.17 -14.02
C LYS A 378 -24.69 -26.24 -13.40
N LEU A 379 -24.71 -26.36 -12.07
CA LEU A 379 -24.02 -27.41 -11.34
C LEU A 379 -24.72 -28.77 -11.40
N LYS A 380 -25.96 -28.82 -11.94
CA LYS A 380 -26.83 -30.02 -11.96
C LYS A 380 -27.12 -30.55 -10.56
N LEU A 381 -27.27 -29.65 -9.60
CA LEU A 381 -27.59 -29.95 -8.21
C LEU A 381 -29.03 -29.51 -7.91
N LYS A 382 -29.70 -30.26 -7.04
CA LYS A 382 -31.05 -29.92 -6.55
C LYS A 382 -31.05 -29.41 -5.10
N ASP A 383 -29.98 -29.71 -4.38
CA ASP A 383 -29.86 -29.49 -2.94
C ASP A 383 -28.63 -28.63 -2.67
N ILE A 384 -28.86 -27.47 -2.04
CA ILE A 384 -27.80 -26.56 -1.64
C ILE A 384 -27.01 -27.09 -0.44
N ASP A 385 -27.61 -27.94 0.40
CA ASP A 385 -26.95 -28.50 1.57
C ASP A 385 -25.87 -29.52 1.16
N ALA A 386 -26.09 -30.26 0.07
CA ALA A 386 -25.05 -31.11 -0.52
C ALA A 386 -23.85 -30.29 -1.00
N LEU A 387 -24.11 -29.18 -1.69
CA LEU A 387 -23.08 -28.26 -2.15
C LEU A 387 -22.31 -27.61 -0.98
N ASP A 388 -23.03 -27.24 0.07
CA ASP A 388 -22.47 -26.67 1.31
C ASP A 388 -21.53 -27.66 1.99
N ARG A 389 -21.95 -28.92 2.13
CA ARG A 389 -21.09 -30.00 2.67
C ARG A 389 -19.84 -30.23 1.83
N GLU A 390 -19.96 -30.27 0.51
CA GLU A 390 -18.81 -30.47 -0.38
C GLU A 390 -17.81 -29.31 -0.32
N TRP A 391 -18.31 -28.06 -0.34
CA TRP A 391 -17.48 -26.87 -0.23
C TRP A 391 -16.75 -26.84 1.12
N LYS A 392 -17.46 -27.11 2.23
CA LYS A 392 -16.86 -27.15 3.57
C LYS A 392 -15.80 -28.24 3.69
N ALA A 393 -16.07 -29.43 3.18
CA ALA A 393 -15.11 -30.52 3.16
C ALA A 393 -13.86 -30.15 2.34
N PHE A 394 -14.05 -29.48 1.20
CA PHE A 394 -12.94 -28.96 0.40
C PHE A 394 -12.12 -27.93 1.17
N VAL A 395 -12.74 -26.90 1.77
CA VAL A 395 -12.03 -25.87 2.53
C VAL A 395 -11.29 -26.48 3.71
N ALA A 396 -11.93 -27.39 4.46
CA ALA A 396 -11.31 -28.11 5.58
C ALA A 396 -10.10 -28.97 5.17
N SER A 397 -10.04 -29.41 3.91
CA SER A 397 -8.93 -30.23 3.40
C SER A 397 -7.67 -29.43 3.00
N ILE A 398 -7.77 -28.10 2.90
CA ILE A 398 -6.63 -27.26 2.49
C ILE A 398 -5.65 -27.10 3.68
N PRO A 399 -4.37 -27.47 3.55
CA PRO A 399 -3.42 -27.37 4.66
C PRO A 399 -2.94 -25.92 4.87
N VAL A 400 -3.65 -25.14 5.70
CA VAL A 400 -3.33 -23.72 5.95
C VAL A 400 -3.24 -23.31 7.43
N ASP A 401 -3.36 -24.23 8.39
CA ASP A 401 -3.11 -23.91 9.81
C ASP A 401 -1.59 -23.84 10.05
N GLY A 402 -1.03 -22.63 9.95
CA GLY A 402 0.41 -22.42 10.12
C GLY A 402 0.80 -20.96 10.34
N PRO A 403 2.08 -20.71 10.71
CA PRO A 403 2.57 -19.39 11.08
C PRO A 403 2.29 -18.31 10.04
N GLU A 404 2.52 -18.61 8.76
CA GLU A 404 2.29 -17.67 7.67
C GLU A 404 0.80 -17.30 7.51
N ALA A 405 -0.10 -18.26 7.59
CA ALA A 405 -1.54 -17.98 7.48
C ALA A 405 -2.06 -17.12 8.63
N ARG A 406 -1.54 -17.35 9.84
CA ARG A 406 -1.84 -16.55 11.03
C ARG A 406 -1.31 -15.13 10.88
N PHE A 407 -0.07 -14.97 10.44
CA PHE A 407 0.49 -13.65 10.11
C PHE A 407 -0.39 -12.90 9.10
N GLN A 408 -0.73 -13.52 7.97
CA GLN A 408 -1.57 -12.89 6.95
C GLN A 408 -2.97 -12.53 7.45
N ARG A 409 -3.54 -13.35 8.36
CA ARG A 409 -4.84 -13.06 8.99
C ARG A 409 -4.74 -11.91 9.98
N ALA A 410 -3.72 -11.90 10.82
CA ALA A 410 -3.50 -10.83 11.77
C ALA A 410 -3.19 -9.49 11.10
N LYS A 411 -2.36 -9.50 10.05
CA LYS A 411 -2.10 -8.31 9.22
C LYS A 411 -3.42 -7.70 8.75
N ARG A 412 -4.34 -8.52 8.21
CA ARG A 412 -5.68 -8.05 7.81
C ARG A 412 -6.45 -7.43 8.97
N TYR A 413 -6.48 -8.06 10.15
CA TYR A 413 -7.20 -7.50 11.30
C TYR A 413 -6.62 -6.17 11.80
N VAL A 414 -5.30 -6.03 11.79
CA VAL A 414 -4.60 -4.78 12.13
C VAL A 414 -4.91 -3.70 11.08
N ASP A 415 -4.86 -4.07 9.80
CA ASP A 415 -5.05 -3.16 8.67
C ASP A 415 -6.49 -2.61 8.59
N PHE A 416 -7.50 -3.47 8.78
CA PHE A 416 -8.91 -3.10 8.60
C PHE A 416 -9.65 -2.75 9.90
N PHE A 417 -8.99 -2.86 11.06
CA PHE A 417 -9.60 -2.60 12.36
C PHE A 417 -10.92 -3.34 12.56
N ASP A 418 -10.95 -4.64 12.21
CA ASP A 418 -12.14 -5.49 12.26
C ASP A 418 -12.68 -5.72 13.70
N GLY A 419 -12.15 -5.03 14.72
CA GLY A 419 -12.50 -5.21 16.14
C GLY A 419 -11.84 -6.43 16.78
N GLU A 420 -11.04 -7.17 16.02
CA GLU A 420 -10.44 -8.46 16.39
C GLU A 420 -9.00 -8.32 16.94
N GLU A 421 -8.71 -7.26 17.71
CA GLU A 421 -7.35 -6.96 18.20
C GLU A 421 -6.75 -8.11 19.03
N ASP A 422 -7.56 -8.77 19.87
CA ASP A 422 -7.12 -9.92 20.67
C ASP A 422 -6.76 -11.13 19.78
N GLN A 423 -7.54 -11.36 18.73
CA GLN A 423 -7.26 -12.45 17.79
C GLN A 423 -6.03 -12.13 16.93
N ALA A 424 -5.90 -10.87 16.48
CA ALA A 424 -4.73 -10.39 15.77
C ALA A 424 -3.44 -10.59 16.58
N ARG A 425 -3.46 -10.21 17.87
CA ARG A 425 -2.32 -10.40 18.76
C ARG A 425 -1.93 -11.87 18.88
N LYS A 426 -2.90 -12.75 19.17
CA LYS A 426 -2.66 -14.21 19.28
C LYS A 426 -2.06 -14.78 18.00
N ASP A 427 -2.57 -14.36 16.85
CA ASP A 427 -2.08 -14.83 15.56
C ASP A 427 -0.67 -14.29 15.24
N LEU A 428 -0.34 -13.04 15.61
CA LEU A 428 1.00 -12.49 15.48
C LEU A 428 2.00 -13.20 16.40
N ASP A 429 1.63 -13.41 17.67
CA ASP A 429 2.48 -14.13 18.63
C ASP A 429 2.78 -15.54 18.12
N ALA A 430 1.74 -16.30 17.73
CA ALA A 430 1.90 -17.64 17.17
C ALA A 430 2.70 -17.65 15.85
N ALA A 431 2.55 -16.63 15.01
CA ALA A 431 3.30 -16.53 13.76
C ALA A 431 4.79 -16.28 14.02
N ILE A 432 5.11 -15.34 14.90
CA ILE A 432 6.49 -14.98 15.27
C ILE A 432 7.17 -16.16 16.00
N GLU A 433 6.49 -16.80 16.95
CA GLU A 433 6.98 -18.02 17.62
C GLU A 433 7.19 -19.17 16.63
N GLY A 434 6.33 -19.26 15.61
CA GLY A 434 6.46 -20.20 14.49
C GLY A 434 7.54 -19.84 13.47
N GLY A 435 8.31 -18.77 13.68
CA GLY A 435 9.47 -18.39 12.86
C GLY A 435 9.19 -17.41 11.73
N VAL A 436 8.00 -16.79 11.66
CA VAL A 436 7.74 -15.72 10.68
C VAL A 436 8.64 -14.51 11.00
N GLN A 437 9.52 -14.18 10.06
CA GLN A 437 10.43 -13.02 10.14
C GLN A 437 10.04 -11.92 9.15
N HIS A 438 8.75 -11.57 9.13
CA HIS A 438 8.24 -10.49 8.29
C HIS A 438 8.19 -9.17 9.08
N PRO A 439 8.63 -8.03 8.52
CA PRO A 439 8.63 -6.75 9.26
C PRO A 439 7.23 -6.32 9.70
N ASP A 440 6.20 -6.50 8.86
CA ASP A 440 4.79 -6.25 9.24
C ASP A 440 4.32 -7.09 10.44
N ALA A 441 4.89 -8.28 10.69
CA ALA A 441 4.48 -9.08 11.85
C ALA A 441 4.90 -8.39 13.15
N PHE A 442 6.14 -7.89 13.20
CA PHE A 442 6.64 -7.12 14.33
C PHE A 442 5.94 -5.77 14.42
N ALA A 443 5.78 -5.04 13.32
CA ALA A 443 5.10 -3.74 13.31
C ALA A 443 3.62 -3.84 13.73
N GLY A 444 2.91 -4.87 13.28
CA GLY A 444 1.52 -5.13 13.70
C GLY A 444 1.43 -5.46 15.20
N ARG A 445 2.40 -6.20 15.75
CA ARG A 445 2.43 -6.49 17.19
C ARG A 445 2.78 -5.24 18.00
N ALA A 446 3.71 -4.43 17.50
CA ALA A 446 4.06 -3.14 18.09
C ALA A 446 2.86 -2.20 18.15
N GLU A 447 2.06 -2.12 17.09
CA GLU A 447 0.86 -1.29 17.02
C GLU A 447 -0.17 -1.71 18.08
N LEU A 448 -0.44 -3.01 18.21
CA LEU A 448 -1.34 -3.54 19.24
C LEU A 448 -0.81 -3.29 20.65
N ALA A 449 0.51 -3.37 20.87
CA ALA A 449 1.15 -3.04 22.14
C ALA A 449 1.01 -1.54 22.48
N LEU A 450 1.25 -0.67 21.49
CA LEU A 450 1.13 0.78 21.63
C LEU A 450 -0.29 1.19 22.03
N ARG A 451 -1.32 0.58 21.41
CA ARG A 451 -2.74 0.78 21.75
C ARG A 451 -3.09 0.37 23.18
N ARG A 452 -2.44 -0.67 23.68
CA ARG A 452 -2.56 -1.14 25.08
C ARG A 452 -1.72 -0.31 26.06
N GLY A 453 -0.97 0.67 25.57
CA GLY A 453 -0.10 1.52 26.37
C GLY A 453 1.28 0.90 26.69
N ASP A 454 1.58 -0.28 26.16
CA ASP A 454 2.86 -0.97 26.32
C ASP A 454 3.88 -0.46 25.30
N ARG A 455 4.44 0.72 25.60
CA ARG A 455 5.37 1.42 24.71
C ARG A 455 6.72 0.71 24.58
N ASP A 456 7.22 0.10 25.65
CA ASP A 456 8.53 -0.56 25.62
C ASP A 456 8.52 -1.78 24.70
N ALA A 457 7.43 -2.56 24.73
CA ALA A 457 7.21 -3.64 23.78
C ALA A 457 7.09 -3.11 22.34
N ALA A 458 6.32 -2.03 22.13
CA ALA A 458 6.17 -1.42 20.81
C ALA A 458 7.50 -0.93 20.22
N ILE A 459 8.32 -0.21 21.01
CA ILE A 459 9.64 0.28 20.59
C ILE A 459 10.54 -0.88 20.17
N THR A 460 10.54 -1.97 20.96
CA THR A 460 11.35 -3.17 20.68
C THR A 460 10.99 -3.78 19.34
N ASP A 461 9.69 -3.97 19.08
CA ASP A 461 9.20 -4.58 17.85
C ASP A 461 9.33 -3.66 16.63
N TYR A 462 9.11 -2.34 16.75
CA TYR A 462 9.39 -1.42 15.65
C TYR A 462 10.88 -1.40 15.29
N LYS A 463 11.78 -1.45 16.28
CA LYS A 463 13.23 -1.59 16.01
C LYS A 463 13.54 -2.88 15.28
N ARG A 464 12.83 -3.97 15.59
CA ARG A 464 12.95 -5.25 14.85
C ARG A 464 12.43 -5.14 13.42
N ALA A 465 11.29 -4.48 13.20
CA ALA A 465 10.75 -4.24 11.87
C ALA A 465 11.72 -3.39 11.01
N ILE A 466 12.27 -2.30 11.57
CA ILE A 466 13.26 -1.44 10.90
C ILE A 466 14.57 -2.19 10.61
N ALA A 467 14.98 -3.12 11.47
CA ALA A 467 16.16 -3.94 11.20
C ALA A 467 15.98 -4.87 9.99
N ILE A 468 14.74 -5.27 9.69
CA ILE A 468 14.41 -6.14 8.55
C ILE A 468 14.16 -5.31 7.28
N ASP A 469 13.39 -4.22 7.38
CA ASP A 469 13.19 -3.25 6.31
C ASP A 469 13.62 -1.84 6.76
N PRO A 470 14.91 -1.50 6.62
CA PRO A 470 15.45 -0.21 7.05
C PRO A 470 15.01 0.96 6.18
N LEU A 471 14.45 0.70 4.99
CA LEU A 471 13.99 1.73 4.07
C LEU A 471 12.52 2.09 4.28
N SER A 472 11.79 1.41 5.17
CA SER A 472 10.40 1.75 5.48
C SER A 472 10.28 3.07 6.27
N ALA A 473 9.65 4.07 5.65
CA ALA A 473 9.34 5.34 6.31
C ALA A 473 8.29 5.17 7.41
N SER A 474 7.30 4.30 7.20
CA SER A 474 6.20 4.09 8.16
C SER A 474 6.68 3.49 9.48
N TYR A 475 7.58 2.50 9.45
CA TYR A 475 8.10 1.91 10.69
C TYR A 475 8.93 2.91 11.51
N ARG A 476 9.70 3.78 10.83
CA ARG A 476 10.45 4.85 11.50
C ARG A 476 9.52 5.87 12.13
N PHE A 477 8.48 6.24 11.42
CA PHE A 477 7.49 7.18 11.92
C PHE A 477 6.75 6.61 13.14
N ALA A 478 6.33 5.34 13.08
CA ALA A 478 5.68 4.65 14.20
C ALA A 478 6.62 4.47 15.40
N LEU A 479 7.92 4.20 15.17
CA LEU A 479 8.93 4.20 16.23
C LEU A 479 9.03 5.58 16.90
N ALA A 480 9.02 6.67 16.13
CA ALA A 480 9.06 8.01 16.69
C ALA A 480 7.85 8.30 17.58
N GLU A 481 6.67 7.83 17.20
CA GLU A 481 5.44 7.92 18.00
C GLU A 481 5.61 7.21 19.34
N ALA A 482 6.06 5.96 19.29
CA ALA A 482 6.26 5.15 20.48
C ALA A 482 7.29 5.76 21.45
N VAL A 483 8.45 6.22 20.92
CA VAL A 483 9.54 6.81 21.71
C VAL A 483 9.17 8.18 22.29
N SER A 484 8.51 9.04 21.51
CA SER A 484 8.19 10.40 21.96
C SER A 484 7.03 10.48 22.94
N LYS A 485 6.32 9.37 23.17
CA LYS A 485 5.04 9.28 23.89
C LYS A 485 3.95 10.22 23.34
N ALA A 486 4.20 10.91 22.24
CA ALA A 486 3.29 11.84 21.61
C ALA A 486 2.58 11.13 20.47
N SER A 487 1.26 11.19 20.45
CA SER A 487 0.51 10.66 19.31
C SER A 487 0.69 11.56 18.09
N PHE A 488 1.09 10.96 16.98
CA PHE A 488 1.18 11.63 15.70
C PHE A 488 0.06 11.14 14.80
N PHE A 489 -0.75 12.05 14.28
CA PHE A 489 -1.70 11.68 13.25
C PHE A 489 -0.99 11.67 11.91
N VAL A 490 -0.67 10.47 11.41
CA VAL A 490 -0.31 10.27 10.00
C VAL A 490 -1.23 9.24 9.39
N ASN A 491 -1.63 9.55 8.18
CA ASN A 491 -2.52 8.75 7.40
C ASN A 491 -1.69 7.94 6.40
N THR A 492 -1.50 6.65 6.66
CA THR A 492 -0.61 5.81 5.87
C THR A 492 -1.31 5.08 4.73
N GLY A 493 -2.62 5.28 4.52
CA GLY A 493 -3.38 4.50 3.56
C GLY A 493 -4.86 4.34 3.93
N PRO A 494 -5.55 3.32 3.36
CA PRO A 494 -6.90 2.93 3.76
C PRO A 494 -6.97 2.32 5.18
N ILE A 495 -5.79 2.08 5.76
CA ILE A 495 -5.57 1.59 7.11
C ILE A 495 -5.48 2.82 8.02
N GLN A 496 -6.58 3.13 8.72
CA GLN A 496 -6.62 4.22 9.68
C GLN A 496 -5.76 3.89 10.91
N MET A 497 -4.49 4.29 10.92
CA MET A 497 -3.75 4.40 12.19
C MET A 497 -4.34 5.53 13.05
N THR A 498 -5.48 5.22 13.68
CA THR A 498 -6.07 6.05 14.72
C THR A 498 -5.60 5.51 16.05
N VAL A 499 -4.63 6.18 16.66
CA VAL A 499 -4.53 6.18 18.12
C VAL A 499 -5.67 7.06 18.63
N SER A 500 -6.58 6.44 19.36
CA SER A 500 -7.68 7.12 20.04
C SER A 500 -7.15 8.28 20.89
N GLY A 501 -7.62 9.50 20.64
CA GLY A 501 -7.44 10.65 21.53
C GLY A 501 -6.58 11.82 21.02
N ALA A 502 -6.52 12.07 19.70
CA ALA A 502 -5.69 13.13 19.13
C ALA A 502 -6.05 14.55 19.63
N SER A 503 -5.24 15.05 20.56
CA SER A 503 -4.99 16.48 20.74
C SER A 503 -4.24 16.99 19.51
N THR A 504 -4.73 18.07 18.88
CA THR A 504 -4.05 18.77 17.77
C THR A 504 -2.76 19.47 18.18
N LYS A 505 -2.37 19.41 19.45
CA LYS A 505 -1.09 19.92 19.97
C LYS A 505 -0.15 18.75 20.27
N THR A 506 0.92 18.65 19.48
CA THR A 506 2.12 17.88 19.84
C THR A 506 2.72 18.48 21.10
N ARG A 507 2.34 17.96 22.27
CA ARG A 507 2.91 18.34 23.57
C ARG A 507 3.75 17.17 24.04
N LEU A 508 5.06 17.42 24.16
CA LEU A 508 5.99 16.46 24.75
C LEU A 508 5.85 16.49 26.28
N ASP A 509 5.78 15.31 26.87
CA ASP A 509 5.67 15.12 28.32
C ASP A 509 6.97 15.47 29.03
N SER A 510 6.86 15.93 30.28
CA SER A 510 8.02 16.41 31.05
C SER A 510 8.95 15.30 31.53
N ASP A 511 8.49 14.05 31.55
CA ASP A 511 9.23 12.87 32.00
C ASP A 511 10.14 12.28 30.90
N LEU A 512 9.97 12.69 29.64
CA LEU A 512 10.87 12.31 28.54
C LEU A 512 12.33 12.69 28.85
N THR A 513 13.24 11.89 28.34
CA THR A 513 14.67 12.16 28.31
C THR A 513 15.04 12.93 27.05
N GLN A 514 16.18 13.63 27.08
CA GLN A 514 16.70 14.31 25.88
C GLN A 514 16.96 13.30 24.75
N ALA A 515 17.45 12.09 25.08
CA ALA A 515 17.73 11.04 24.10
C ALA A 515 16.46 10.55 23.38
N GLU A 516 15.35 10.33 24.09
CA GLU A 516 14.06 9.96 23.47
C GLU A 516 13.55 11.08 22.54
N VAL A 517 13.69 12.34 22.95
CA VAL A 517 13.27 13.48 22.14
C VAL A 517 14.11 13.61 20.87
N ASP A 518 15.42 13.39 20.97
CA ASP A 518 16.34 13.45 19.84
C ASP A 518 16.17 12.23 18.90
N GLU A 519 15.97 11.03 19.45
CA GLU A 519 15.69 9.81 18.67
C GLU A 519 14.40 9.98 17.87
N ALA A 520 13.32 10.48 18.48
CA ALA A 520 12.06 10.70 17.78
C ALA A 520 12.21 11.74 16.65
N GLU A 521 12.89 12.87 16.86
CA GLU A 521 13.17 13.83 15.79
C GLU A 521 13.95 13.20 14.63
N ALA A 522 14.98 12.42 14.95
CA ALA A 522 15.79 11.72 13.97
C ALA A 522 14.94 10.75 13.14
N GLN A 523 14.10 9.93 13.78
CA GLN A 523 13.25 8.97 13.09
C GLN A 523 12.17 9.65 12.22
N ILE A 524 11.56 10.75 12.67
CA ILE A 524 10.61 11.52 11.84
C ILE A 524 11.35 12.12 10.62
N GLY A 525 12.56 12.64 10.82
CA GLY A 525 13.37 13.21 9.75
C GLY A 525 13.81 12.17 8.72
N LEU A 526 14.16 10.96 9.17
CA LEU A 526 14.45 9.84 8.28
C LEU A 526 13.19 9.34 7.54
N ALA A 527 12.04 9.28 8.20
CA ALA A 527 10.77 8.93 7.55
C ALA A 527 10.43 9.93 6.43
N ALA A 528 10.56 11.23 6.69
CA ALA A 528 10.34 12.27 5.68
C ALA A 528 11.33 12.21 4.50
N ALA A 529 12.56 11.76 4.74
CA ALA A 529 13.55 11.60 3.67
C ALA A 529 13.35 10.32 2.84
N LEU A 530 12.86 9.25 3.46
CA LEU A 530 12.58 7.97 2.81
C LEU A 530 11.25 7.95 2.04
N ASP A 531 10.33 8.86 2.38
CA ASP A 531 9.07 9.07 1.69
C ASP A 531 8.77 10.59 1.55
N PRO A 532 9.50 11.29 0.67
CA PRO A 532 9.38 12.74 0.51
C PRO A 532 8.04 13.18 -0.10
N GLU A 533 7.30 12.25 -0.71
CA GLU A 533 5.97 12.51 -1.28
C GLU A 533 4.89 12.54 -0.20
N ASN A 534 5.15 11.95 0.97
CA ASN A 534 4.25 12.01 2.11
C ASN A 534 4.46 13.30 2.92
N ALA A 535 3.73 14.35 2.54
CA ALA A 535 3.78 15.65 3.19
C ALA A 535 3.46 15.61 4.69
N ALA A 536 2.79 14.56 5.19
CA ALA A 536 2.47 14.43 6.61
C ALA A 536 3.73 14.23 7.47
N TYR A 537 4.75 13.52 6.96
CA TYR A 537 6.02 13.35 7.69
C TYR A 537 6.77 14.67 7.85
N ALA A 538 6.94 15.42 6.75
CA ALA A 538 7.61 16.72 6.78
C ALA A 538 6.88 17.72 7.69
N LYS A 539 5.54 17.77 7.61
CA LYS A 539 4.72 18.63 8.48
C LYS A 539 4.82 18.22 9.96
N THR A 540 4.91 16.93 10.23
CA THR A 540 5.10 16.43 11.60
C THR A 540 6.47 16.81 12.14
N LEU A 541 7.53 16.71 11.34
CA LEU A 541 8.88 17.13 11.72
C LEU A 541 8.91 18.60 12.15
N GLU A 542 8.27 19.49 11.38
CA GLU A 542 8.21 20.92 11.70
C GLU A 542 7.47 21.17 13.02
N LYS A 543 6.33 20.50 13.23
CA LYS A 543 5.58 20.58 14.49
C LYS A 543 6.39 20.04 15.67
N TYR A 544 7.10 18.94 15.46
CA TYR A 544 7.93 18.28 16.47
C TYR A 544 9.07 19.19 16.92
N LYS A 545 9.79 19.83 15.98
CA LYS A 545 10.85 20.81 16.27
C LYS A 545 10.34 21.94 17.17
N LYS A 546 9.17 22.52 16.85
CA LYS A 546 8.52 23.55 17.69
C LYS A 546 8.06 23.04 19.05
N ALA A 547 7.74 21.75 19.18
CA ALA A 547 7.35 21.13 20.44
C ALA A 547 8.59 20.88 21.32
N LYS A 548 9.69 20.42 20.72
CA LYS A 548 11.00 20.22 21.34
C LYS A 548 11.55 21.52 21.92
N GLU A 549 11.51 22.62 21.16
CA GLU A 549 11.93 23.95 21.66
C GLU A 549 11.16 24.37 22.92
N ARG A 550 9.83 24.21 22.91
CA ARG A 550 8.99 24.52 24.08
C ARG A 550 9.28 23.59 25.25
N TRP A 551 9.55 22.32 24.97
CA TRP A 551 9.89 21.33 25.99
C TRP A 551 11.23 21.66 26.66
N LEU A 552 12.26 22.00 25.89
CA LEU A 552 13.56 22.47 26.37
C LEU A 552 13.43 23.73 27.23
N ALA A 553 12.65 24.72 26.77
CA ALA A 553 12.40 25.94 27.51
C ALA A 553 11.72 25.68 28.87
N ARG A 554 10.81 24.70 28.96
CA ARG A 554 10.17 24.29 30.22
C ARG A 554 11.14 23.58 31.16
N LYS A 555 11.99 22.68 30.65
CA LYS A 555 13.04 22.00 31.43
C LYS A 555 14.03 22.99 32.03
N ALA A 556 14.48 23.98 31.24
CA ALA A 556 15.37 25.04 31.71
C ALA A 556 14.73 25.89 32.84
N LYS A 557 13.45 26.26 32.70
CA LYS A 557 12.71 26.99 33.75
C LYS A 557 12.53 26.17 35.02
N GLY A 558 12.20 24.88 34.90
CA GLY A 558 12.08 23.98 36.06
C GLY A 558 13.40 23.78 36.81
N ALA A 559 14.52 23.67 36.08
CA ALA A 559 15.84 23.60 36.67
C ALA A 559 16.23 24.89 37.41
N ALA A 560 15.90 26.07 36.84
CA ALA A 560 16.13 27.36 37.50
C ALA A 560 15.29 27.55 38.77
N ALA A 561 14.04 27.09 38.79
CA ALA A 561 13.18 27.16 39.98
C ALA A 561 13.68 26.22 41.11
N GLY A 562 14.11 24.99 40.78
CA GLY A 562 14.65 24.05 41.77
C GLY A 562 16.07 24.38 42.26
N ALA A 563 16.79 25.28 41.60
CA ALA A 563 18.07 25.82 42.06
C ALA A 563 17.87 26.92 43.13
N ASN A 564 16.86 27.78 42.96
CA ASN A 564 16.53 28.81 43.95
C ASN A 564 16.01 28.21 45.28
N ASP A 565 15.22 27.14 45.24
CA ASP A 565 14.74 26.46 46.46
C ASP A 565 15.84 25.74 47.27
N LYS A 566 17.04 25.54 46.69
CA LYS A 566 18.18 24.93 47.40
C LYS A 566 19.12 25.92 48.05
N ASP A 567 19.05 27.21 47.70
CA ASP A 567 19.84 28.27 48.33
C ASP A 567 19.15 28.86 49.58
N ASP A 568 17.83 28.73 49.71
CA ASP A 568 17.08 29.26 50.87
C ASP A 568 17.12 28.34 52.11
N GLY A 569 17.82 27.20 52.05
CA GLY A 569 17.96 26.24 53.16
C GLY A 569 19.23 26.38 54.02
N ALA A 570 20.12 27.32 53.70
CA ALA A 570 21.41 27.49 54.39
C ALA A 570 21.58 28.92 54.95
N SER A 571 20.61 29.39 55.75
CA SER A 571 20.88 30.46 56.73
C SER A 571 19.88 30.36 57.89
N GLY A 572 20.35 29.78 58.99
CA GLY A 572 19.59 29.61 60.22
C GLY A 572 20.44 28.92 61.29
N GLU A 573 21.59 29.53 61.62
CA GLU A 573 22.22 29.38 62.94
C GLU A 573 21.65 30.44 63.90
#